data_AF-A0AAJ4ZUX8-F1
#
_entry.id   AF-A0AAJ4ZUX8-F1
#
_cell.length_a   1.000
_cell.length_b   1.000
_cell.length_c   1.000
_cell.angle_alpha   90.00
_cell.angle_beta   90.00
_cell.angle_gamma   90.00
#
_symmetry.space_group_name_H-M   'P 1'
#
loop_
_entity.id
_entity.type
_entity.pdbx_description
1 polymer ?
#
loop_
_entity_poly.entity_id
_entity_poly.type
_entity_poly.pdbx_seq_one_letter_code
_entity_poly.pdbx_strand_id
1 'polypeptide(L)'
;MHEVSVDMEDKIVGSLFLLIAAILISTQYIVTAISVSNLTYVGQETFYNSFFDSGYVLFLFSIVFFILGILLLVRGFTLHKINEK
;
A
#
# COMPACT_ATOMS: atom_id res chain seq x y z
N MET A 1 -13.43 -23.15 -18.36
CA MET A 1 -14.18 -22.21 -17.51
C MET A 1 -13.55 -21.98 -16.13
N HIS A 2 -12.60 -22.81 -15.66
CA HIS A 2 -12.02 -22.68 -14.32
C HIS A 2 -10.83 -21.69 -14.21
N GLU A 3 -10.22 -21.31 -15.33
CA GLU A 3 -9.04 -20.41 -15.38
C GLU A 3 -9.43 -18.92 -15.38
N VAL A 4 -10.48 -18.56 -16.11
CA VAL A 4 -10.96 -17.17 -16.24
C VAL A 4 -11.45 -16.60 -14.89
N SER A 5 -11.97 -17.44 -14.00
CA SER A 5 -12.37 -17.00 -12.65
C SER A 5 -11.17 -16.66 -11.76
N VAL A 6 -10.07 -17.41 -11.88
CA VAL A 6 -8.84 -17.18 -11.10
C VAL A 6 -8.18 -15.85 -11.50
N ASP A 7 -8.19 -15.53 -12.80
CA ASP A 7 -7.63 -14.27 -13.32
C ASP A 7 -8.34 -13.02 -12.78
N MET A 8 -9.67 -13.10 -12.62
CA MET A 8 -10.47 -11.99 -12.11
C MET A 8 -10.32 -11.84 -10.59
N GLU A 9 -10.25 -12.96 -9.87
CA GLU A 9 -9.96 -12.99 -8.43
C GLU A 9 -8.57 -12.39 -8.13
N ASP A 10 -7.53 -12.77 -8.86
CA ASP A 10 -6.16 -12.25 -8.67
C ASP A 10 -6.09 -10.71 -8.87
N LYS A 11 -6.82 -10.17 -9.86
CA LYS A 11 -6.90 -8.71 -10.10
C LYS A 11 -7.63 -7.97 -8.98
N ILE A 12 -8.73 -8.55 -8.48
CA ILE A 12 -9.52 -7.98 -7.39
C ILE A 12 -8.68 -7.99 -6.10
N VAL A 13 -8.08 -9.13 -5.77
CA VAL A 13 -7.22 -9.29 -4.59
C VAL A 13 -6.02 -8.34 -4.70
N GLY A 14 -5.32 -8.28 -5.83
CA GLY A 14 -4.21 -7.35 -6.03
C GLY A 14 -4.60 -5.88 -5.82
N SER A 15 -5.78 -5.49 -6.33
CA SER A 15 -6.32 -4.14 -6.13
C SER A 15 -6.66 -3.84 -4.65
N LEU A 16 -7.18 -4.83 -3.92
CA LEU A 16 -7.42 -4.71 -2.47
C LEU A 16 -6.11 -4.52 -1.70
N PHE A 17 -5.06 -5.27 -2.05
CA PHE A 17 -3.73 -5.09 -1.44
C PHE A 17 -3.17 -3.69 -1.67
N LEU A 18 -3.35 -3.13 -2.89
CA LEU A 18 -2.96 -1.74 -3.17
C LEU A 18 -3.79 -0.72 -2.39
N LEU A 19 -5.10 -0.94 -2.26
CA LEU A 19 -5.97 -0.08 -1.47
C LEU A 19 -5.56 -0.08 0.01
N ILE A 20 -5.29 -1.26 0.57
CA ILE A 20 -4.81 -1.40 1.96
C ILE A 20 -3.48 -0.68 2.13
N ALA A 21 -2.53 -0.84 1.20
CA ALA A 21 -1.26 -0.13 1.23
C ALA A 21 -1.45 1.39 1.23
N ALA A 22 -2.34 1.91 0.38
CA ALA A 22 -2.67 3.34 0.32
C ALA A 22 -3.31 3.86 1.62
N ILE A 23 -4.17 3.07 2.27
CA ILE A 23 -4.75 3.40 3.57
C ILE A 23 -3.66 3.43 4.64
N LEU A 24 -2.81 2.41 4.72
CA LEU A 24 -1.76 2.30 5.73
C LEU A 24 -0.79 3.49 5.67
N ILE A 25 -0.31 3.86 4.48
CA ILE A 25 0.59 5.01 4.34
C ILE A 25 -0.11 6.32 4.67
N SER A 26 -1.37 6.50 4.27
CA SER A 26 -2.16 7.71 4.57
C SER A 26 -2.38 7.84 6.08
N THR A 27 -2.73 6.75 6.75
CA THR A 27 -2.86 6.71 8.21
C THR A 27 -1.55 7.11 8.88
N GLN A 28 -0.40 6.63 8.39
CA GLN A 28 0.91 7.00 8.95
C GLN A 28 1.18 8.51 8.85
N TYR A 29 0.88 9.12 7.70
CA TYR A 29 0.99 10.57 7.53
C TYR A 29 0.03 11.35 8.45
N ILE A 30 -1.22 10.90 8.57
CA ILE A 30 -2.21 11.55 9.45
C ILE A 30 -1.78 11.48 10.91
N VAL A 31 -1.38 10.29 11.39
CA VAL A 31 -0.90 10.10 12.77
C VAL A 31 0.30 10.99 13.04
N THR A 32 1.29 10.99 12.13
CA THR A 32 2.47 11.85 12.25
C THR A 32 2.07 13.31 12.35
N ALA A 33 1.19 13.80 11.46
CA ALA A 33 0.72 15.18 11.45
C ALA A 33 0.02 15.55 12.76
N ILE A 34 -0.81 14.66 13.31
CA ILE A 34 -1.46 14.87 14.63
C ILE A 34 -0.40 14.92 15.73
N SER A 35 0.56 14.00 15.74
CA SER A 35 1.61 13.96 16.76
C SER A 35 2.48 15.21 16.79
N VAL A 36 2.77 15.80 15.63
CA VAL A 36 3.57 17.04 15.56
C VAL A 36 2.72 18.32 15.67
N SER A 37 1.39 18.23 15.64
CA SER A 37 0.51 19.40 15.59
C SER A 37 0.59 20.31 16.82
N ASN A 38 1.03 19.78 17.96
CA ASN A 38 1.19 20.52 19.21
C ASN A 38 2.59 21.18 19.36
N LEU A 39 3.48 21.01 18.39
CA LEU A 39 4.83 21.58 18.43
C LEU A 39 4.84 22.99 17.84
N THR A 40 5.44 23.95 18.56
CA THR A 40 5.53 25.35 18.13
C THR A 40 6.43 25.56 16.90
N TYR A 41 7.36 24.63 16.66
CA TYR A 41 8.23 24.60 15.48
C TYR A 41 8.22 23.20 14.87
N VAL A 42 7.59 23.06 13.70
CA VAL A 42 7.62 21.82 12.90
C VAL A 42 8.63 22.01 11.78
N GLY A 43 9.88 21.64 12.06
CA GLY A 43 10.93 21.51 11.05
C GLY A 43 10.78 20.20 10.27
N GLN A 44 11.40 20.14 9.10
CA GLN A 44 11.38 18.95 8.25
C GLN A 44 11.97 17.72 8.97
N GLU A 45 13.06 17.92 9.72
CA GLU A 45 13.70 16.87 10.53
C GLU A 45 12.79 16.35 11.64
N THR A 46 12.09 17.25 12.34
CA THR A 46 11.14 16.89 13.41
C THR A 46 9.99 16.06 12.88
N PHE A 47 9.48 16.39 11.68
CA PHE A 47 8.43 15.62 11.04
C PHE A 47 8.92 14.21 10.66
N TYR A 48 10.09 14.10 10.03
CA TYR A 48 10.66 12.80 9.64
C TYR A 48 10.94 11.90 10.85
N ASN A 49 11.52 12.44 11.92
CA ASN A 49 11.75 11.67 13.14
C ASN A 49 10.42 11.18 13.73
N SER A 50 9.42 12.06 13.80
CA SER A 50 8.09 11.67 14.28
C SER A 50 7.40 10.67 13.36
N PHE A 51 7.64 10.75 12.05
CA PHE A 51 7.11 9.81 11.06
C PHE A 51 7.63 8.40 11.28
N PHE A 52 8.92 8.25 11.57
CA PHE A 52 9.50 6.94 11.84
C PHE A 52 9.17 6.43 13.24
N ASP A 53 9.17 7.30 14.26
CA ASP A 53 8.84 6.90 15.64
C ASP A 53 7.37 6.51 15.82
N SER A 54 6.44 7.20 15.17
CA SER A 54 5.01 6.98 15.38
C SER A 54 4.46 5.72 14.68
N GLY A 55 5.18 5.15 13.73
CA GLY A 55 4.67 3.99 13.00
C GLY A 55 5.51 3.50 11.83
N TYR A 56 6.81 3.32 12.03
CA TYR A 56 7.69 2.62 11.09
C TYR A 56 7.10 1.27 10.62
N VAL A 57 6.37 0.57 11.48
CA VAL A 57 5.70 -0.70 11.17
C VAL A 57 4.58 -0.53 10.13
N LEU A 58 3.76 0.52 10.22
CA LEU A 58 2.70 0.80 9.24
C LEU A 58 3.29 1.10 7.86
N PHE A 59 4.39 1.86 7.82
CA PHE A 59 5.14 2.15 6.60
C PHE A 59 5.73 0.87 5.98
N LEU A 60 6.35 0.01 6.79
CA LEU A 60 6.86 -1.28 6.30
C LEU A 60 5.76 -2.17 5.75
N PHE A 61 4.63 -2.28 6.46
CA PHE A 61 3.49 -3.04 5.96
C PHE A 61 2.92 -2.42 4.68
N SER A 62 2.80 -1.09 4.57
CA SER A 62 2.33 -0.49 3.32
C SER A 62 3.22 -0.87 2.13
N ILE A 63 4.55 -0.91 2.31
CA ILE A 63 5.48 -1.35 1.26
C ILE A 63 5.26 -2.82 0.90
N VAL A 64 5.15 -3.70 1.89
CA VAL A 64 4.94 -5.14 1.65
C VAL A 64 3.63 -5.38 0.91
N PHE A 65 2.53 -4.77 1.37
CA PHE A 65 1.22 -4.88 0.74
C PHE A 65 1.23 -4.27 -0.67
N PHE A 66 1.95 -3.18 -0.89
CA PHE A 66 2.11 -2.57 -2.21
C PHE A 66 2.82 -3.52 -3.18
N ILE A 67 3.94 -4.11 -2.78
CA ILE A 67 4.69 -5.07 -3.62
C ILE A 67 3.82 -6.28 -3.96
N LEU A 68 3.13 -6.86 -2.97
CA LEU A 68 2.22 -8.00 -3.19
C LEU A 68 1.07 -7.62 -4.14
N GLY A 69 0.48 -6.44 -3.98
CA GLY A 69 -0.59 -5.94 -4.85
C GLY A 69 -0.13 -5.79 -6.31
N ILE A 70 1.06 -5.23 -6.54
CA ILE A 70 1.65 -5.11 -7.88
C ILE A 70 1.93 -6.50 -8.48
N LEU A 71 2.53 -7.42 -7.72
CA LEU A 71 2.83 -8.77 -8.21
C LEU A 71 1.57 -9.52 -8.66
N LEU A 72 0.49 -9.43 -7.87
CA LEU A 72 -0.80 -10.05 -8.20
C LEU A 72 -1.46 -9.40 -9.42
N LEU A 73 -1.43 -8.07 -9.53
CA LEU A 73 -1.97 -7.39 -10.72
C LEU A 73 -1.19 -7.74 -11.98
N VAL A 74 0.14 -7.72 -11.94
CA VAL A 74 0.99 -8.09 -13.08
C VAL A 74 0.67 -9.52 -13.52
N ARG A 75 0.58 -10.46 -12.59
CA ARG A 75 0.21 -11.84 -12.88
C ARG A 75 -1.17 -11.94 -13.55
N GLY A 76 -2.18 -11.28 -12.99
CA GLY A 76 -3.55 -11.28 -13.53
C GLY A 76 -3.65 -10.63 -14.93
N PHE A 77 -2.83 -9.62 -15.24
CA PHE A 77 -2.78 -9.04 -16.58
C PHE A 77 -1.99 -9.90 -17.58
N THR A 78 -0.89 -10.51 -17.17
CA THR A 78 -0.08 -11.38 -18.05
C THR A 78 -0.83 -12.64 -18.45
N LEU A 79 -1.54 -13.30 -17.52
CA LEU A 79 -2.35 -14.48 -17.83
C LEU A 79 -3.53 -14.16 -18.75
N HIS A 80 -4.22 -13.04 -18.50
CA HIS A 80 -5.30 -12.58 -19.38
C HIS A 80 -4.85 -12.39 -20.83
N LYS A 81 -3.65 -11.81 -21.04
CA LYS A 81 -3.07 -11.60 -22.37
C LYS A 81 -2.72 -12.90 -23.09
N ILE A 82 -2.39 -13.96 -22.36
CA ILE A 82 -2.09 -15.29 -22.94
C ILE A 82 -3.39 -15.97 -23.37
N ASN A 83 -4.47 -15.82 -22.60
CA ASN A 83 -5.76 -16.47 -22.86
C ASN A 83 -6.55 -15.83 -24.03
N GLU A 84 -6.25 -14.59 -24.40
CA GLU A 84 -6.82 -13.93 -25.58
C GLU A 84 -6.21 -14.39 -26.93
N LYS A 85 -5.13 -15.19 -26.92
CA LYS A 85 -4.33 -15.52 -28.10
C LYS A 85 -4.51 -16.96 -28.55
#